data_AF-Q6U6G7-F1
#
_entry.id   AF-Q6U6G7-F1
#
_cell.length_a   1.000
_cell.length_b   1.000
_cell.length_c   1.000
_cell.angle_alpha   90.00
_cell.angle_beta   90.00
_cell.angle_gamma   90.00
#
_symmetry.space_group_name_H-M   'P 1'
#
loop_
_entity.id
_entity.type
_entity.pdbx_description
1 polymer ?
#
loop_
_entity_poly.entity_id
_entity_poly.type
_entity_poly.pdbx_seq_one_letter_code
_entity_poly.pdbx_strand_id
1 'polypeptide(L)' 'PSNDDHAAPTDSIRHVGDLGNVEADASGNVNHTFSDSVIKLCGPNSIIGRAMVIHENEDDLGKGG' A
#
# COMPACT_ATOMS: atom_id res chain seq x y z
N PRO A 1 -6.41 -10.16 -1.83
CA PRO A 1 -7.26 -11.36 -2.04
C PRO A 1 -6.58 -12.49 -2.80
N SER A 2 -5.72 -12.18 -3.76
CA SER A 2 -5.04 -13.14 -4.64
C SER A 2 -4.09 -14.14 -3.95
N ASN A 3 -3.90 -14.03 -2.63
CA ASN A 3 -2.99 -14.87 -1.85
C ASN A 3 -1.53 -14.82 -2.35
N ASP A 4 -1.16 -13.68 -2.93
CA ASP A 4 0.22 -13.32 -3.22
C ASP A 4 0.97 -12.99 -1.93
N ASP A 5 2.29 -13.03 -1.97
CA ASP A 5 3.12 -12.52 -0.87
C ASP A 5 3.16 -10.98 -0.88
N HIS A 6 3.51 -10.40 0.27
CA HIS A 6 3.72 -8.97 0.41
C HIS A 6 4.94 -8.50 -0.39
N ALA A 7 4.83 -7.36 -1.07
CA ALA A 7 5.90 -6.80 -1.90
C ALA A 7 5.78 -5.28 -2.10
N ALA A 8 6.74 -4.66 -2.80
CA ALA A 8 6.73 -3.22 -3.08
C ALA A 8 5.63 -2.83 -4.07
N PRO A 9 5.12 -1.57 -4.05
CA PRO A 9 4.10 -1.12 -4.99
C PRO A 9 4.48 -1.21 -6.48
N THR A 10 5.77 -1.24 -6.77
CA THR A 10 6.31 -1.35 -8.13
C THR A 10 6.48 -2.78 -8.61
N ASP A 11 6.34 -3.77 -7.72
CA ASP A 11 6.49 -5.17 -8.07
C ASP A 11 5.26 -5.71 -8.80
N SER A 12 5.49 -6.63 -9.73
CA SER A 12 4.43 -7.19 -10.60
C SER A 12 3.49 -8.14 -9.87
N ILE A 13 3.96 -8.76 -8.79
CA ILE A 13 3.21 -9.64 -7.90
C ILE A 13 3.32 -9.03 -6.49
N ARG A 14 2.20 -8.60 -5.95
CA ARG A 14 2.07 -7.97 -4.63
C ARG A 14 0.63 -8.08 -4.16
N HIS A 15 0.36 -7.80 -2.88
CA HIS A 15 -1.02 -7.62 -2.47
C HIS A 15 -1.65 -6.38 -3.12
N VAL A 16 -2.96 -6.44 -3.34
CA VAL A 16 -3.76 -5.28 -3.79
C VAL A 16 -3.62 -4.07 -2.87
N GLY A 17 -3.39 -4.30 -1.56
CA GLY A 17 -3.29 -3.26 -0.55
C GLY A 17 -1.86 -2.79 -0.26
N ASP A 18 -0.84 -3.32 -0.94
CA ASP A 18 0.55 -2.93 -0.71
C ASP A 18 0.81 -1.56 -1.38
N LEU A 19 0.64 -0.49 -0.60
CA LEU A 19 0.79 0.90 -1.05
C LEU A 19 2.16 1.50 -0.68
N GLY A 20 2.98 0.74 0.06
CA GLY A 20 4.34 1.10 0.44
C GLY A 20 4.42 2.17 1.52
N ASN A 21 5.58 2.82 1.59
CA ASN A 21 5.90 3.79 2.62
C ASN A 21 5.48 5.22 2.24
N VAL A 22 5.26 6.03 3.28
CA VAL A 22 5.14 7.48 3.19
C VAL A 22 6.22 8.13 4.04
N GLU A 23 6.69 9.30 3.62
CA GLU A 23 7.67 10.07 4.37
C GLU A 23 6.96 11.21 5.12
N ALA A 24 7.15 11.25 6.44
CA ALA A 24 6.65 12.33 7.27
C ALA A 24 7.69 13.46 7.36
N ASP A 25 7.21 14.70 7.39
CA ASP A 25 8.07 15.85 7.63
C ASP A 25 8.57 15.90 9.09
N ALA A 26 9.44 16.87 9.40
CA ALA A 26 10.00 17.04 10.74
C ALA A 26 8.94 17.32 11.84
N SER A 27 7.69 17.63 11.46
CA SER A 27 6.56 17.83 12.37
C SER A 27 5.61 16.61 12.42
N GLY A 28 5.94 15.53 11.71
CA GLY A 28 5.14 14.31 11.64
C GLY A 28 3.98 14.36 10.65
N ASN A 29 3.90 15.37 9.78
CA ASN A 29 2.85 15.45 8.77
C ASN A 29 3.26 14.72 7.49
N VAL A 30 2.29 14.07 6.84
CA VAL A 30 2.47 13.47 5.52
C VAL A 30 1.56 14.18 4.52
N ASN A 31 2.15 14.72 3.46
CA ASN A 31 1.41 15.18 2.29
C ASN A 31 1.92 14.44 1.06
N HIS A 32 1.19 13.39 0.66
CA HIS A 32 1.60 12.50 -0.41
C HIS A 32 0.47 12.27 -1.40
N THR A 33 0.80 12.24 -2.69
CA THR A 33 -0.12 11.91 -3.77
C THR A 33 0.55 10.89 -4.66
N PHE A 34 -0.14 9.78 -4.92
CA PHE A 34 0.34 8.71 -5.79
C PHE A 34 -0.79 8.24 -6.70
N SER A 35 -0.43 7.39 -7.66
CA SER A 35 -1.39 6.70 -8.52
C SER A 35 -1.04 5.22 -8.55
N ASP A 36 -2.07 4.38 -8.52
CA ASP A 36 -1.91 2.94 -8.45
C ASP A 36 -2.86 2.27 -9.45
N SER A 37 -2.33 1.28 -10.19
CA SER A 37 -3.08 0.58 -11.24
C SER A 37 -3.75 -0.70 -10.73
N VAL A 38 -3.48 -1.12 -9.50
CA VAL A 38 -3.94 -2.38 -8.89
C VAL A 38 -5.19 -2.14 -8.05
N ILE A 39 -5.22 -1.13 -7.18
CA ILE A 39 -6.44 -0.76 -6.44
C ILE A 39 -7.54 -0.30 -7.39
N LYS A 40 -8.79 -0.63 -7.07
CA LYS A 40 -9.97 -0.29 -7.88
C LYS A 40 -11.07 0.27 -6.98
N LEU A 41 -11.84 1.20 -7.52
CA LEU A 41 -13.04 1.75 -6.85
C LEU A 41 -14.33 1.04 -7.31
N CYS A 42 -14.25 0.13 -8.28
CA CYS A 42 -15.37 -0.61 -8.83
C CYS A 42 -15.00 -2.06 -9.15
N GLY A 43 -16.02 -2.88 -9.43
CA GLY A 43 -15.84 -4.30 -9.72
C GLY A 43 -15.62 -5.17 -8.47
N PRO A 44 -15.34 -6.47 -8.65
CA PRO A 44 -15.30 -7.45 -7.56
C PRO A 44 -14.20 -7.20 -6.53
N ASN A 45 -13.12 -6.52 -6.92
CA ASN A 45 -11.98 -6.18 -6.06
C ASN A 45 -12.00 -4.72 -5.59
N SER A 46 -13.17 -4.07 -5.56
CA SER A 46 -13.28 -2.69 -5.08
C SER A 46 -12.76 -2.53 -3.64
N ILE A 47 -12.08 -1.41 -3.38
CA ILE A 47 -11.62 -1.01 -2.05
C ILE A 47 -12.67 -0.20 -1.26
N ILE A 48 -13.81 0.14 -1.88
CA ILE A 48 -14.90 0.83 -1.18
C ILE A 48 -15.43 -0.04 -0.04
N GLY A 49 -15.59 0.55 1.15
CA GLY A 49 -16.00 -0.15 2.37
C GLY A 49 -14.87 -0.89 3.08
N ARG A 50 -13.62 -0.77 2.61
CA ARG A 50 -12.41 -1.24 3.31
C ARG A 50 -11.77 -0.10 4.10
N ALA A 51 -10.68 -0.41 4.80
CA ALA A 51 -9.91 0.55 5.59
C ALA A 51 -8.61 0.96 4.88
N MET A 52 -8.15 2.17 5.21
CA MET A 52 -6.77 2.63 5.01
C MET A 52 -6.09 2.61 6.38
N VAL A 53 -4.89 2.04 6.45
CA VAL A 53 -4.12 1.90 7.70
C VAL A 53 -2.75 2.51 7.47
N ILE A 54 -2.27 3.26 8.46
CA ILE A 54 -0.90 3.76 8.52
C ILE A 54 -0.23 3.04 9.70
N HIS A 55 0.96 2.51 9.46
CA HIS A 55 1.76 1.83 10.47
C HIS A 55 2.78 2.78 11.08
N GLU A 56 3.19 2.50 12.32
CA GLU A 56 4.26 3.23 13.02
C GLU A 56 5.64 2.95 12.43
N ASN A 57 5.88 1.70 12.01
CA ASN A 57 7.16 1.26 11.49
C ASN A 57 7.19 1.30 9.96
N GLU A 58 8.39 1.46 9.43
CA GLU A 58 8.67 1.35 8.00
C GLU A 58 8.34 -0.06 7.49
N ASP A 59 7.68 -0.11 6.34
CA ASP A 59 7.42 -1.32 5.59
C ASP A 59 8.70 -1.76 4.85
N ASP A 60 9.12 -3.01 5.02
CA ASP A 60 10.30 -3.56 4.36
C ASP A 60 10.06 -3.98 2.90
N LEU A 61 8.82 -3.88 2.42
CA LEU A 61 8.39 -4.16 1.06
C LEU A 61 8.61 -5.62 0.65
N GLY A 62 8.49 -6.55 1.59
CA GLY A 62 8.66 -8.00 1.37
C GLY A 62 10.13 -8.41 1.24
N LYS A 63 11.05 -7.55 1.65
CA LYS A 63 12.50 -7.80 1.57
C LYS A 63 13.10 -8.13 2.92
N GLY A 64 12.30 -8.04 3.99
CA GLY A 64 12.71 -8.25 5.36
C GLY A 64 12.66 -9.72 5.78
N GLY A 65 13.80 -10.16 6.31
CA GLY A 65 14.05 -11.34 7.14
C GLY A 65 15.17 -11.02 8.11
#